data_AF-A0A0S7ZF33-F1
#
_entry.id   AF-A0A0S7ZF33-F1
#
_cell.length_a   1.000
_cell.length_b   1.000
_cell.length_c   1.000
_cell.angle_alpha   90.00
_cell.angle_beta   90.00
_cell.angle_gamma   90.00
#
_symmetry.space_group_name_H-M   'P 1'
#
loop_
_entity.id
_entity.type
_entity.pdbx_description
1 polymer ?
#
loop_
_entity_poly.entity_id
_entity_poly.type
_entity_poly.pdbx_seq_one_letter_code
_entity_poly.pdbx_strand_id
1 'polypeptide(L)' 'ERQSEISDICVLLFYLHPWEFEEMPDKYEYDEGTFYFKPELHENCGDFMHREFEKYVGLALNDGFKFTTSERFYDIWERK' A
#
# COMPACT_ATOMS: atom_id res chain seq x y z
N GLU A 1 15.10 9.49 17.23
CA GLU A 1 14.47 9.18 18.53
C GLU A 1 13.62 7.92 18.38
N ARG A 2 13.52 7.06 19.40
CA ARG A 2 12.70 5.85 19.31
C ARG A 2 11.26 6.23 19.61
N GLN A 3 10.35 6.11 18.63
CA GLN A 3 8.93 6.42 18.77
C GLN A 3 8.28 5.72 19.99
N SER A 4 8.76 4.52 20.35
CA SER A 4 8.33 3.76 21.52
C SER A 4 8.56 4.45 22.87
N GLU A 5 9.43 5.44 22.94
CA GLU A 5 9.70 6.23 24.16
C GLU A 5 8.75 7.42 24.30
N ILE A 6 8.05 7.80 23.22
CA ILE A 6 7.22 9.01 23.12
C ILE A 6 5.73 8.66 23.09
N SER A 7 5.35 7.50 22.55
CA SER A 7 3.94 7.12 22.41
C SER A 7 3.76 5.61 22.31
N ASP A 8 2.75 5.08 23.02
CA ASP A 8 2.24 3.71 22.82
C ASP A 8 1.52 3.50 21.48
N ILE A 9 1.35 4.56 20.66
CA ILE A 9 0.74 4.45 19.32
C ILE A 9 1.87 4.27 18.30
N CYS A 10 1.81 3.13 17.59
CA CYS A 10 2.56 2.89 16.37
C CYS A 10 1.63 3.11 15.17
N VAL A 11 2.10 3.87 14.16
CA VAL A 11 1.40 4.09 12.90
C VAL A 11 2.23 3.47 11.77
N LEU A 12 1.63 2.57 11.00
CA LEU A 12 2.20 2.07 9.76
C LEU A 12 1.60 2.86 8.61
N LEU A 13 2.45 3.51 7.81
CA LEU A 13 2.05 4.27 6.62
C LEU A 13 2.56 3.58 5.37
N PHE A 14 1.64 3.21 4.49
CA PHE A 14 1.95 2.62 3.19
C PHE A 14 1.52 3.60 2.10
N TYR A 15 2.44 3.85 1.17
CA TYR A 15 2.11 4.51 -0.08
C TYR A 15 2.01 3.41 -1.13
N LEU A 16 0.80 3.23 -1.67
CA LEU A 16 0.49 2.22 -2.67
C LEU A 16 0.12 2.95 -3.97
N HIS A 17 0.66 2.50 -5.09
CA HIS A 17 0.32 3.09 -6.36
C HIS A 17 -0.95 2.44 -6.93
N PRO A 18 -1.89 3.22 -7.49
CA PRO A 18 -3.10 2.65 -8.08
C PRO A 18 -2.81 1.62 -9.20
N TRP A 19 -1.74 1.82 -9.96
CA TRP A 19 -1.37 0.92 -11.06
C TRP A 19 -0.95 -0.47 -10.59
N GLU A 20 -0.52 -0.64 -9.33
CA GLU A 20 -0.12 -1.95 -8.78
C GLU A 20 -1.31 -2.91 -8.73
N PHE A 21 -2.54 -2.39 -8.73
CA PHE A 21 -3.79 -3.14 -8.67
C PHE A 21 -4.41 -3.41 -10.04
N GLU A 22 -3.78 -2.98 -11.12
CA GLU A 22 -4.23 -3.24 -12.49
C GLU A 22 -3.16 -4.04 -13.23
N GLU A 23 -3.54 -4.85 -14.21
CA GLU A 23 -2.56 -5.55 -15.05
C GLU A 23 -1.75 -4.54 -15.86
N MET A 24 -0.46 -4.43 -15.52
CA MET A 24 0.47 -3.52 -16.17
C MET A 24 1.15 -4.21 -17.36
N PRO A 25 1.23 -3.56 -18.53
CA PRO A 25 1.95 -4.12 -19.67
C PRO A 25 3.47 -4.12 -19.42
N ASP A 26 4.16 -5.08 -20.00
CA ASP A 26 5.62 -5.18 -19.99
C ASP A 26 6.28 -4.18 -20.95
N LYS A 27 5.56 -3.80 -22.01
CA LYS A 27 6.00 -2.80 -22.99
C LYS A 27 4.84 -2.00 -23.56
N TYR A 28 5.19 -0.85 -24.13
CA TYR A 28 4.28 0.01 -24.88
C TYR A 28 4.91 0.34 -26.23
N GLU A 29 4.22 0.00 -27.31
CA GLU A 29 4.65 0.25 -28.69
C GLU A 29 3.92 1.47 -29.26
N TYR A 30 4.67 2.34 -29.96
CA TYR A 30 4.18 3.53 -30.64
C TYR A 30 4.92 3.70 -31.96
N ASP A 31 4.44 4.62 -32.82
CA ASP A 31 4.91 4.75 -34.21
C ASP A 31 6.43 4.93 -34.35
N GLU A 32 7.10 5.48 -33.33
CA GLU A 32 8.53 5.82 -33.35
C GLU A 32 9.38 4.89 -32.46
N GLY A 33 8.79 3.91 -31.77
CA GLY A 33 9.58 2.96 -30.98
C GLY A 33 8.81 2.12 -29.97
N THR A 34 9.56 1.49 -29.06
CA THR A 34 9.03 0.65 -28.00
C THR A 34 9.62 1.08 -26.66
N PHE A 35 8.74 1.35 -25.69
CA PHE A 35 9.10 1.53 -24.30
C PHE A 35 8.98 0.18 -23.58
N TYR A 36 10.00 -0.23 -22.84
CA TYR A 36 9.94 -1.43 -22.00
C TYR A 36 9.89 -1.00 -20.54
N PHE A 37 8.87 -1.46 -19.83
CA PHE A 37 8.77 -1.25 -18.40
C PHE A 37 9.80 -2.11 -17.69
N LYS A 38 10.24 -1.64 -16.52
CA LYS A 38 11.07 -2.47 -15.65
C LYS A 38 10.20 -3.57 -15.03
N PRO A 39 10.73 -4.79 -14.82
CA PRO A 39 9.97 -5.89 -14.24
C PRO A 39 9.22 -5.52 -12.94
N GLU A 40 9.84 -4.72 -12.08
CA GLU A 40 9.25 -4.32 -10.80
C GLU A 40 7.98 -3.46 -10.94
N LEU A 41 7.69 -2.93 -12.13
CA LEU A 41 6.51 -2.11 -12.42
C LEU A 41 5.33 -2.92 -12.98
N HIS A 42 5.54 -4.18 -13.37
CA HIS A 42 4.49 -4.99 -13.98
C HIS A 42 4.43 -6.44 -13.47
N GLU A 43 5.48 -6.93 -12.82
CA GLU A 43 5.42 -8.17 -12.04
C GLU A 43 4.54 -7.97 -10.80
N ASN A 44 3.79 -9.01 -10.42
CA ASN A 44 2.95 -9.04 -9.22
C ASN A 44 1.85 -7.95 -9.16
N CYS A 45 1.49 -7.35 -10.30
CA CYS A 45 0.40 -6.39 -10.38
C CYS A 45 -0.97 -7.09 -10.50
N GLY A 46 -2.04 -6.28 -10.61
CA GLY A 46 -3.38 -6.76 -10.88
C GLY A 46 -3.93 -7.67 -9.78
N ASP A 47 -4.47 -8.82 -10.21
CA ASP A 47 -5.10 -9.79 -9.32
C ASP A 47 -4.15 -10.32 -8.23
N PHE A 48 -2.83 -10.34 -8.49
CA PHE A 48 -1.86 -10.74 -7.49
C PHE A 48 -1.80 -9.73 -6.35
N MET A 49 -1.61 -8.46 -6.66
CA MET A 49 -1.53 -7.40 -5.65
C MET A 49 -2.83 -7.30 -4.85
N HIS A 50 -3.99 -7.46 -5.49
CA HIS A 50 -5.28 -7.52 -4.81
C HIS A 50 -5.31 -8.60 -3.72
N ARG A 51 -4.90 -9.83 -4.05
CA ARG A 51 -4.89 -10.95 -3.10
C ARG A 51 -3.89 -10.73 -1.96
N GLU A 52 -2.70 -10.21 -2.24
CA GLU A 52 -1.70 -9.95 -1.21
C GLU A 52 -2.14 -8.81 -0.28
N PHE A 53 -2.75 -7.75 -0.83
CA PHE A 53 -3.28 -6.66 -0.02
C PHE A 53 -4.44 -7.14 0.87
N GLU A 54 -5.34 -7.97 0.35
CA GLU A 54 -6.42 -8.57 1.15
C GLU A 54 -5.86 -9.45 2.29
N LYS A 55 -4.84 -10.26 2.02
CA LYS A 55 -4.15 -11.04 3.07
C LYS A 55 -3.54 -10.14 4.14
N TYR A 56 -2.87 -9.06 3.73
CA TYR A 56 -2.28 -8.10 4.66
C TYR A 56 -3.34 -7.46 5.56
N VAL A 57 -4.46 -7.01 4.97
CA VAL A 57 -5.59 -6.46 5.73
C VAL A 57 -6.11 -7.49 6.73
N GLY A 58 -6.28 -8.74 6.31
CA GLY A 58 -6.71 -9.83 7.18
C GLY A 58 -5.75 -10.09 8.35
N LEU A 59 -4.44 -10.13 8.09
CA LEU A 59 -3.42 -10.29 9.13
C LEU A 59 -3.43 -9.13 10.12
N ALA A 60 -3.50 -7.89 9.63
CA ALA A 60 -3.56 -6.70 10.48
C ALA A 60 -4.81 -6.72 11.39
N LEU A 61 -5.98 -7.08 10.85
CA LEU A 61 -7.19 -7.22 11.65
C LEU A 61 -7.05 -8.30 12.73
N ASN A 62 -6.45 -9.45 12.40
CA ASN A 62 -6.22 -10.55 13.34
C ASN A 62 -5.26 -10.15 14.48
N ASP A 63 -4.29 -9.29 14.19
CA ASP A 63 -3.36 -8.72 15.18
C ASP A 63 -3.98 -7.58 16.01
N GLY A 64 -5.26 -7.25 15.78
CA GLY A 64 -6.02 -6.28 16.56
C GLY A 64 -5.87 -4.83 16.08
N PHE A 65 -5.30 -4.60 14.90
CA PHE A 65 -5.23 -3.26 14.31
C PHE A 65 -6.62 -2.75 13.93
N LYS A 66 -6.76 -1.42 13.92
CA LYS A 66 -7.97 -0.72 13.49
C LYS A 66 -7.65 0.18 12.32
N PHE A 67 -8.40 0.03 11.23
CA PHE A 67 -8.33 0.93 10.09
C PHE A 67 -9.19 2.17 10.35
N THR A 68 -8.64 3.33 10.04
CA THR A 68 -9.32 4.62 10.15
C THR A 68 -9.02 5.46 8.92
N THR A 69 -9.86 6.46 8.65
CA THR A 69 -9.55 7.47 7.64
C THR A 69 -8.62 8.53 8.24
N SER A 70 -7.85 9.22 7.41
CA SER A 70 -7.00 10.33 7.86
C SER A 70 -7.81 11.41 8.57
N GLU A 71 -9.04 11.68 8.11
CA GLU A 71 -9.98 12.62 8.75
C GLU A 71 -10.27 12.23 10.21
N ARG A 72 -10.53 10.94 10.48
CA ARG A 72 -10.85 10.44 11.82
C ARG A 72 -9.61 10.17 12.68
N PHE A 73 -8.44 10.09 12.07
CA PHE A 73 -7.21 9.81 12.80
C PHE A 73 -6.86 10.93 13.79
N TYR A 74 -7.20 12.18 13.48
CA TYR A 74 -6.98 13.31 14.39
C TYR A 74 -7.62 13.09 15.76
N ASP A 75 -8.87 12.60 15.79
CA ASP A 75 -9.57 12.30 17.06
C ASP A 75 -8.89 11.18 17.86
N ILE A 76 -8.25 10.23 17.19
CA ILE A 76 -7.50 9.14 17.86
C ILE A 76 -6.21 9.67 18.45
N TRP A 77 -5.56 10.61 17.76
CA TRP A 77 -4.30 11.20 18.18
C TRP A 77 -4.47 12.16 19.37
N GLU A 78 -5.48 13.04 19.34
CA GLU A 78 -5.74 14.04 20.39
C GLU A 78 -6.39 13.47 21.66
N ARG A 79 -7.01 12.28 21.59
CA ARG A 79 -7.60 11.62 22.76
C ARG A 79 -6.57 10.85 23.62
N LYS A 80 -5.28 11.02 23.32
CA LYS A 80 -4.19 10.69 24.23
C LYS A 80 -3.96 11.81 25.24
#